data_AF-A0A182K697-F1
#
_entry.id   AF-A0A182K697-F1
#
_cell.length_a   1.000
_cell.length_b   1.000
_cell.length_c   1.000
_cell.angle_alpha   90.00
_cell.angle_beta   90.00
_cell.angle_gamma   90.00
#
_symmetry.space_group_name_H-M   'P 1'
#
loop_
_entity.id
_entity.type
_entity.pdbx_description
1 polymer ?
#
loop_
_entity_poly.entity_id
_entity_poly.type
_entity_poly.pdbx_seq_one_letter_code
_entity_poly.pdbx_strand_id
1 'polypeptide(L)'
;MAEAEGGSEQDDVSFLRTEDMVCLSCTATGERVCLAAEGFGNRHCFLENIADKNIPPDLSQCVFVIEQALSVRALQELVTAAGSET
;
A
#
# COMPACT_ATOMS: atom_id res chain seq x y z
N MET A 1 42.64 18.90 17.23
CA MET A 1 41.87 17.99 16.36
C MET A 1 40.71 17.50 17.19
N ALA A 2 39.56 18.17 17.05
CA ALA A 2 38.29 17.72 17.61
C ALA A 2 37.34 17.79 16.42
N GLU A 3 37.21 16.65 15.74
CA GLU A 3 36.25 16.48 14.67
C GLU A 3 34.88 16.41 15.33
N ALA A 4 34.07 17.45 15.15
CA ALA A 4 32.65 17.38 15.44
C ALA A 4 32.03 16.56 14.30
N GLU A 5 31.74 15.30 14.59
CA GLU A 5 30.99 14.42 13.71
C GLU A 5 29.65 15.08 13.38
N GLY A 6 29.47 15.43 12.10
CA GLY A 6 28.17 15.78 11.54
C GLY A 6 27.32 14.51 11.52
N GLY A 7 26.51 14.34 12.57
CA GLY A 7 25.44 13.34 12.59
C GLY A 7 24.50 13.59 11.43
N SER A 8 24.49 12.67 10.48
CA SER A 8 23.66 12.73 9.29
C SER A 8 22.23 12.32 9.68
N GLU A 9 21.33 13.30 9.79
CA GLU A 9 19.88 13.13 10.05
C GLU A 9 19.12 12.42 8.91
N GLN A 10 19.81 11.67 8.05
CA GLN A 10 19.28 11.12 6.80
C GLN A 10 18.87 9.64 6.90
N ASP A 11 19.14 8.97 8.02
CA ASP A 11 18.89 7.53 8.20
C ASP A 11 17.48 7.16 8.72
N ASP A 12 16.60 8.12 9.02
CA ASP A 12 15.29 7.84 9.65
C ASP A 12 14.09 7.73 8.68
N VAL A 13 14.32 7.82 7.36
CA VAL A 13 13.23 7.82 6.36
C VAL A 13 13.06 6.44 5.72
N SER A 14 11.95 5.77 6.03
CA SER A 14 11.54 4.54 5.37
C SER A 14 10.75 4.85 4.09
N PHE A 15 11.17 4.26 2.97
CA PHE A 15 10.48 4.37 1.69
C PHE A 15 9.83 3.05 1.31
N LEU A 16 8.65 3.12 0.69
CA LEU A 16 7.99 1.97 0.10
C LEU A 16 8.73 1.49 -1.15
N ARG A 17 8.83 0.19 -1.31
CA ARG A 17 9.40 -0.51 -2.44
C ARG A 17 8.36 -1.46 -3.04
N THR A 18 8.61 -1.93 -4.25
CA THR A 18 7.88 -3.07 -4.79
C THR A 18 8.07 -4.28 -3.89
N GLU A 19 7.09 -5.19 -3.86
CA GLU A 19 6.98 -6.33 -2.95
C GLU A 19 6.63 -5.99 -1.49
N ASP A 20 6.56 -4.71 -1.11
CA ASP A 20 6.10 -4.34 0.22
C ASP A 20 4.61 -4.66 0.40
N MET A 21 4.28 -5.22 1.56
CA MET A 21 2.91 -5.47 2.00
C MET A 21 2.35 -4.24 2.73
N VAL A 22 1.24 -3.71 2.24
CA VAL A 22 0.61 -2.49 2.74
C VAL A 22 -0.87 -2.67 3.00
N CYS A 23 -1.41 -1.90 3.94
CA CYS A 23 -2.86 -1.73 4.13
C CYS A 23 -3.25 -0.32 3.69
N LEU A 24 -4.30 -0.20 2.90
CA LEU A 24 -4.84 1.10 2.48
C LEU A 24 -5.88 1.56 3.50
N SER A 25 -5.52 2.53 4.35
CA SER A 25 -6.43 3.04 5.38
C SER A 25 -6.91 4.45 5.09
N CYS A 26 -8.19 4.74 5.39
CA CYS A 26 -8.73 6.08 5.38
C CYS A 26 -9.57 6.33 6.64
N THR A 27 -9.89 7.60 6.91
CA THR A 27 -10.86 7.97 7.95
C THR A 27 -12.16 8.34 7.26
N ALA A 28 -13.14 7.45 7.31
CA ALA A 28 -14.47 7.69 6.77
C ALA A 28 -15.45 7.84 7.94
N THR A 29 -16.35 8.82 7.85
CA THR A 29 -17.47 8.99 8.82
C THR A 29 -17.08 9.03 10.31
N GLY A 30 -15.84 9.38 10.63
CA GLY A 30 -15.34 9.48 12.01
C GLY A 30 -14.60 8.25 12.54
N GLU A 31 -14.50 7.17 11.76
CA GLU A 31 -13.79 5.95 12.14
C GLU A 31 -12.69 5.61 11.13
N ARG A 32 -11.63 4.94 11.62
CA ARG A 32 -10.53 4.51 10.77
C ARG A 32 -10.88 3.15 10.17
N VAL A 33 -10.80 3.06 8.85
CA VAL A 33 -11.13 1.86 8.08
C VAL A 33 -9.98 1.46 7.15
N CYS A 34 -9.90 0.18 6.81
CA CYS A 34 -9.01 -0.35 5.77
C CYS A 34 -9.80 -0.88 4.59
N LEU A 35 -9.28 -0.71 3.37
CA LEU A 35 -9.79 -1.40 2.19
C LEU A 35 -9.55 -2.91 2.35
N ALA A 36 -10.56 -3.72 2.08
CA ALA A 36 -10.48 -5.18 2.18
C ALA A 36 -11.19 -5.86 1.01
N ALA A 37 -10.81 -7.11 0.72
CA ALA A 37 -11.49 -7.96 -0.25
C ALA A 37 -11.36 -9.45 0.10
N GLU A 38 -12.40 -10.24 -0.21
CA GLU A 38 -12.40 -11.70 -0.02
C GLU A 38 -11.76 -12.45 -1.20
N GLY A 39 -12.01 -11.99 -2.43
CA GLY A 39 -11.45 -12.53 -3.65
C GLY A 39 -12.24 -13.71 -4.21
N PHE A 40 -12.26 -14.85 -3.52
CA PHE A 40 -13.03 -16.04 -3.94
C PHE A 40 -14.50 -15.89 -3.53
N GLY A 41 -15.43 -16.09 -4.47
CA GLY A 41 -16.87 -15.93 -4.20
C GLY A 41 -17.36 -14.48 -4.19
N ASN A 42 -16.50 -13.52 -3.84
CA ASN A 42 -16.82 -12.08 -3.89
C ASN A 42 -15.65 -11.24 -4.41
N ARG A 43 -15.89 -10.50 -5.50
CA ARG A 43 -14.91 -9.60 -6.15
C ARG A 43 -15.07 -8.13 -5.76
N HIS A 44 -16.10 -7.78 -4.99
CA HIS A 44 -16.30 -6.42 -4.52
C HIS A 44 -15.42 -6.16 -3.29
N CYS A 45 -14.71 -5.02 -3.30
CA CYS A 45 -14.04 -4.54 -2.11
C CYS A 45 -15.04 -3.97 -1.10
N PHE A 46 -14.68 -3.99 0.17
CA PHE A 46 -15.41 -3.39 1.27
C PHE A 46 -14.45 -2.67 2.23
N LEU A 47 -15.01 -2.06 3.27
CA LEU A 47 -14.25 -1.33 4.28
C LEU A 47 -14.32 -2.07 5.62
N GLU A 48 -13.17 -2.51 6.12
CA GLU A 48 -13.02 -3.14 7.44
C GLU A 48 -12.79 -2.06 8.50
N ASN A 49 -13.53 -2.11 9.60
CA ASN A 49 -13.34 -1.18 10.72
C ASN A 49 -12.10 -1.59 11.52
N ILE A 50 -11.09 -0.73 11.58
CA ILE A 50 -9.84 -0.98 12.30
C ILE A 50 -9.70 -0.17 13.59
N ALA A 51 -10.78 0.53 13.98
CA ALA A 51 -10.84 1.39 15.16
C ALA A 51 -11.73 0.82 16.28
N ASP A 52 -12.48 -0.26 16.03
CA ASP A 52 -13.28 -0.93 17.06
C ASP A 52 -12.37 -1.49 18.17
N LYS A 53 -12.70 -1.14 19.42
CA LYS A 53 -11.91 -1.53 20.60
C LYS A 53 -12.34 -2.89 21.16
N ASN A 54 -13.53 -3.36 20.78
CA ASN A 54 -14.13 -4.58 21.29
C ASN A 54 -13.93 -5.76 20.35
N ILE A 55 -13.79 -5.49 19.05
CA ILE A 55 -13.65 -6.49 18.00
C ILE A 55 -12.31 -6.28 17.28
N PRO A 56 -11.38 -7.26 17.32
CA PRO A 56 -10.14 -7.15 16.59
C PRO A 56 -10.40 -7.18 15.07
N PRO A 57 -9.79 -6.29 14.27
CA PRO A 57 -10.01 -6.26 12.83
C PRO A 57 -9.38 -7.47 12.13
N ASP A 58 -10.01 -7.93 11.04
CA ASP A 58 -9.40 -8.93 10.15
C ASP A 58 -8.46 -8.26 9.14
N LEU A 59 -7.20 -8.07 9.56
CA LEU A 59 -6.18 -7.49 8.70
C LEU A 59 -5.75 -8.42 7.56
N SER A 60 -6.02 -9.72 7.62
CA SER A 60 -5.58 -10.66 6.58
C SER A 60 -6.22 -10.37 5.22
N GLN A 61 -7.43 -9.81 5.23
CA GLN A 61 -8.17 -9.39 4.04
C GLN A 61 -7.85 -7.96 3.59
N CYS A 62 -7.05 -7.22 4.37
CA CYS A 62 -6.70 -5.82 4.14
C CYS A 62 -5.30 -5.62 3.53
N VAL A 63 -4.54 -6.70 3.32
CA VAL A 63 -3.15 -6.64 2.85
C VAL A 63 -3.09 -6.65 1.33
N PHE A 64 -2.37 -5.68 0.77
CA PHE A 64 -2.05 -5.56 -0.64
C PHE A 64 -0.53 -5.58 -0.84
N VAL A 65 -0.07 -6.08 -1.99
CA VAL A 65 1.34 -6.06 -2.37
C VAL A 65 1.54 -5.00 -3.44
N ILE A 66 2.58 -4.18 -3.30
CA ILE A 66 3.00 -3.26 -4.36
C ILE A 66 3.74 -4.08 -5.43
N GLU A 67 2.99 -4.64 -6.38
CA GLU A 67 3.57 -5.50 -7.42
C GLU A 67 4.39 -4.70 -8.45
N GLN A 68 3.91 -3.52 -8.85
CA GLN A 68 4.57 -2.68 -9.85
C GLN A 68 4.48 -1.19 -9.49
N ALA A 69 5.57 -0.46 -9.71
CA ALA A 69 5.65 0.99 -9.58
C ALA A 69 6.40 1.57 -10.78
N LEU A 70 5.65 2.12 -11.74
CA LEU A 70 6.18 2.65 -12.99
C LEU A 70 5.87 4.14 -13.13
N SER A 71 6.74 4.86 -13.83
CA SER A 71 6.40 6.21 -14.30
C SER A 71 5.29 6.13 -15.35
N VAL A 72 4.57 7.24 -15.55
CA VAL A 72 3.45 7.32 -16.51
C VAL A 72 3.85 6.88 -17.91
N ARG A 73 5.04 7.28 -18.39
CA ARG A 73 5.53 6.92 -19.72
C ARG A 73 5.82 5.43 -19.83
N ALA A 74 6.54 4.85 -18.86
CA ALA A 74 6.84 3.42 -18.85
C ALA A 74 5.56 2.59 -18.77
N LEU A 75 4.57 3.03 -17.98
CA LEU A 75 3.25 2.39 -17.92
C LEU A 75 2.52 2.43 -19.26
N GLN A 76 2.56 3.58 -19.96
CA GLN A 76 1.96 3.71 -21.29
C GLN A 76 2.61 2.76 -22.31
N GLU A 77 3.94 2.66 -22.30
CA GLU A 77 4.70 1.76 -23.19
C GLU A 77 4.34 0.29 -22.91
N LEU A 78 4.26 -0.12 -21.63
CA LEU A 78 3.89 -1.48 -21.22
C LEU A 78 2.45 -1.84 -21.67
N VAL A 79 1.47 -0.99 -21.36
CA VAL A 79 0.06 -1.26 -21.68
C VAL A 79 -0.17 -1.30 -23.20
N THR A 80 0.51 -0.43 -23.95
CA THR A 80 0.39 -0.40 -25.42
C THR A 80 1.02 -1.64 -26.06
N ALA A 81 2.18 -2.10 -25.56
CA ALA A 81 2.83 -3.31 -26.04
C ALA A 81 1.95 -4.57 -25.82
N ALA A 82 1.32 -4.69 -24.65
CA ALA A 82 0.41 -5.80 -24.34
C ALA A 82 -0.87 -5.79 -25.21
N GLY A 83 -1.35 -4.61 -25.63
CA GLY A 83 -2.53 -4.47 -26.47
C GLY A 83 -2.30 -4.81 -27.96
N SER A 84 -1.04 -4.97 -28.38
CA SER A 84 -0.68 -5.30 -29.77
C SER A 84 -0.47 -6.79 -30.05
N GLU A 85 -0.62 -7.66 -29.04
CA GLU A 85 -0.46 -9.12 -29.14
C GLU A 85 -1.78 -9.88 -29.38
N THR A 86 -2.79 -9.22 -29.97
CA THR A 86 -4.06 -9.80 -30.46
C THR A 86 -4.29 -9.41 -31.91
#